data_AF-A0A5C7HGV7-F1
#
_entry.id   AF-A0A5C7HGV7-F1
#
_cell.length_a   1.000
_cell.length_b   1.000
_cell.length_c   1.000
_cell.angle_alpha   90.00
_cell.angle_beta   90.00
_cell.angle_gamma   90.00
#
_symmetry.space_group_name_H-M   'P 1'
#
loop_
_entity.id
_entity.type
_entity.pdbx_description
1 polymer ?
#
loop_
_entity_poly.entity_id
_entity_poly.type
_entity_poly.pdbx_seq_one_letter_code
_entity_poly.pdbx_strand_id
1 'polypeptide(L)'
;MILEVSQYLENYLWLNFEAETASFEQVMSMILMVNEKFRENVAAWICFYDRKELFRGFLERVIHLKEVCEHPSFVIFGSLEDEIVSETVLRLASLQPWHSLSYGHFHMELCLNPDLIRRWRRMIKRESKEATKQGEPFDPSSSFEVKFLRNLIEEFLEVLDHKVFPQKHSTNDDDLMNVDGFQKVDDACVLYCERFMEFLIDLLSQLPTRRIVVAMLPCKCKNIAAAAQHQNQAYFADFVQS
;
A
#
# COMPACT_ATOMS: atom_id res chain seq x y z
N MET A 1 -4.66 -21.86 -14.23
CA MET A 1 -4.68 -23.34 -14.36
C MET A 1 -3.48 -23.94 -15.11
N ILE A 2 -3.28 -23.78 -16.44
CA ILE A 2 -2.17 -24.46 -17.16
C ILE A 2 -0.77 -24.05 -16.68
N LEU A 3 -0.55 -22.76 -16.41
CA LEU A 3 0.78 -22.25 -16.01
C LEU A 3 1.18 -22.66 -14.59
N GLU A 4 0.20 -22.83 -13.69
CA GLU A 4 0.41 -23.30 -12.32
C GLU A 4 0.74 -24.80 -12.31
N VAL A 5 -0.01 -25.58 -13.10
CA VAL A 5 0.26 -27.02 -13.32
C VAL A 5 1.67 -27.25 -13.90
N SER A 6 2.20 -26.33 -14.69
CA SER A 6 3.56 -26.41 -15.23
C SER A 6 4.66 -25.91 -14.27
N GLN A 7 4.31 -25.43 -13.08
CA GLN A 7 5.24 -24.79 -12.13
C GLN A 7 6.06 -23.67 -12.80
N TYR A 8 5.38 -22.85 -13.61
CA TYR A 8 6.04 -21.80 -14.41
C TYR A 8 6.78 -20.77 -13.55
N LEU A 9 6.23 -20.47 -12.38
CA LEU A 9 6.88 -19.58 -11.41
C LEU A 9 8.15 -20.22 -10.87
N GLU A 10 8.08 -21.45 -10.38
CA GLU A 10 9.18 -22.10 -9.67
C GLU A 10 10.31 -22.51 -10.61
N ASN A 11 9.95 -23.09 -11.77
CA ASN A 11 10.90 -23.72 -12.68
C ASN A 11 11.41 -22.80 -13.79
N TYR A 12 10.84 -21.60 -13.98
CA TYR A 12 11.26 -20.70 -15.06
C TYR A 12 11.40 -19.25 -14.62
N LEU A 13 10.31 -18.57 -14.26
CA LEU A 13 10.34 -17.14 -13.89
C LEU A 13 11.26 -16.92 -12.69
N TRP A 14 11.03 -17.76 -11.69
CA TRP A 14 11.80 -18.08 -10.51
C TRP A 14 13.28 -17.90 -10.75
N LEU A 15 13.85 -19.02 -11.20
CA LEU A 15 15.27 -19.27 -11.44
C LEU A 15 15.97 -18.15 -12.24
N ASN A 16 15.29 -17.55 -13.22
CA ASN A 16 15.86 -16.55 -14.11
C ASN A 16 15.59 -15.10 -13.68
N PHE A 17 15.10 -14.86 -12.46
CA PHE A 17 14.86 -13.52 -11.96
C PHE A 17 16.14 -12.84 -11.45
N GLU A 18 16.39 -11.63 -11.95
CA GLU A 18 17.42 -10.71 -11.48
C GLU A 18 16.82 -9.30 -11.34
N ALA A 19 16.95 -8.70 -10.16
CA ALA A 19 16.27 -7.43 -9.87
C ALA A 19 16.74 -6.27 -10.75
N GLU A 20 18.01 -6.24 -11.16
CA GLU A 20 18.56 -5.14 -11.96
C GLU A 20 18.14 -5.22 -13.44
N THR A 21 18.00 -6.42 -13.98
CA THR A 21 17.80 -6.67 -15.42
C THR A 21 16.38 -7.10 -15.78
N ALA A 22 15.56 -7.47 -14.80
CA ALA A 22 14.20 -7.95 -15.06
C ALA A 22 13.39 -6.95 -15.90
N SER A 23 12.58 -7.46 -16.82
CA SER A 23 11.67 -6.63 -17.62
C SER A 23 10.34 -6.40 -16.89
N PHE A 24 9.55 -5.45 -17.40
CA PHE A 24 8.18 -5.22 -16.91
C PHE A 24 7.34 -6.50 -17.02
N GLU A 25 7.43 -7.18 -18.17
CA GLU A 25 6.67 -8.39 -18.48
C GLU A 25 7.04 -9.55 -17.56
N GLN A 26 8.33 -9.71 -17.21
CA GLN A 26 8.79 -10.74 -16.28
C GLN A 26 8.22 -10.52 -14.88
N VAL A 27 8.31 -9.29 -14.37
CA VAL A 27 7.77 -8.94 -13.04
C VAL A 27 6.24 -9.11 -13.04
N MET A 28 5.55 -8.63 -14.07
CA MET A 28 4.10 -8.79 -14.19
C MET A 28 3.68 -10.26 -14.25
N SER A 29 4.39 -11.08 -15.02
CA SER A 29 4.13 -12.52 -15.10
C SER A 29 4.30 -13.20 -13.75
N MET A 30 5.32 -12.81 -12.96
CA MET A 30 5.50 -13.32 -11.60
C MET A 30 4.34 -12.90 -10.68
N ILE A 31 3.90 -11.63 -10.73
CA ILE A 31 2.76 -11.18 -9.92
C ILE A 31 1.49 -11.97 -10.29
N LEU A 32 1.21 -12.16 -11.58
CA LEU A 32 0.06 -12.94 -12.03
C LEU A 32 0.11 -14.40 -11.53
N MET A 33 1.28 -15.02 -11.54
CA MET A 33 1.45 -16.38 -11.00
C MET A 33 1.25 -16.45 -9.49
N VAL A 34 1.75 -15.47 -8.74
CA VAL A 34 1.52 -15.36 -7.29
C VAL A 34 0.02 -15.21 -7.02
N ASN A 35 -0.66 -14.30 -7.74
CA ASN A 35 -2.10 -14.08 -7.59
C ASN A 35 -2.92 -15.33 -7.93
N GLU A 36 -2.54 -16.07 -8.98
CA GLU A 36 -3.19 -17.33 -9.32
C GLU A 36 -3.00 -18.38 -8.22
N LYS A 37 -1.83 -18.46 -7.58
CA LYS A 37 -1.61 -19.36 -6.44
C LYS A 37 -2.52 -19.01 -5.26
N PHE A 38 -2.67 -17.73 -4.94
CA PHE A 38 -3.62 -17.28 -3.92
C PHE A 38 -5.07 -17.62 -4.29
N ARG A 39 -5.45 -17.44 -5.57
CA ARG A 39 -6.78 -17.80 -6.06
C ARG A 39 -7.09 -19.29 -5.89
N GLU A 40 -6.10 -20.15 -6.11
CA GLU A 40 -6.20 -21.60 -5.94
C GLU A 40 -5.93 -22.06 -4.49
N ASN A 41 -5.73 -21.13 -3.54
CA ASN A 41 -5.37 -21.40 -2.14
C ASN A 41 -4.09 -22.26 -1.99
N VAL A 42 -3.14 -22.09 -2.90
CA VAL A 42 -1.81 -22.71 -2.86
C VAL A 42 -0.83 -21.76 -2.17
N ALA A 43 0.09 -22.31 -1.38
CA ALA A 43 1.11 -21.53 -0.70
C ALA A 43 2.04 -20.83 -1.71
N ALA A 44 1.83 -19.53 -1.91
CA ALA A 44 2.48 -18.76 -2.97
C ALA A 44 3.93 -18.39 -2.65
N TRP A 45 4.29 -18.29 -1.36
CA TRP A 45 5.57 -17.72 -0.93
C TRP A 45 6.72 -18.72 -0.84
N ILE A 46 6.42 -20.02 -0.78
CA ILE A 46 7.40 -21.08 -0.47
C ILE A 46 8.61 -21.04 -1.43
N CYS A 47 8.39 -20.85 -2.72
CA CYS A 47 9.48 -20.86 -3.72
C CYS A 47 10.48 -19.70 -3.58
N PHE A 48 10.11 -18.62 -2.89
CA PHE A 48 10.97 -17.46 -2.73
C PHE A 48 11.95 -17.60 -1.56
N TYR A 49 11.71 -18.54 -0.64
CA TYR A 49 12.59 -18.78 0.51
C TYR A 49 13.98 -19.29 0.11
N ASP A 50 14.11 -19.93 -1.05
CA ASP A 50 15.39 -20.42 -1.57
C ASP A 50 16.37 -19.28 -1.89
N ARG A 51 15.87 -18.10 -2.25
CA ARG A 51 16.68 -16.93 -2.63
C ARG A 51 16.09 -15.63 -2.08
N LYS A 52 16.01 -15.53 -0.74
CA LYS A 52 15.44 -14.36 -0.02
C LYS A 52 16.02 -13.02 -0.44
N GLU A 53 17.32 -12.94 -0.72
CA GLU A 53 17.98 -11.68 -1.11
C GLU A 53 17.42 -11.12 -2.43
N LEU A 54 17.09 -12.00 -3.39
CA LEU A 54 16.47 -11.61 -4.66
C LEU A 54 15.00 -11.24 -4.47
N PHE A 55 14.34 -11.78 -3.44
CA PHE A 55 12.91 -11.56 -3.20
C PHE A 55 12.67 -10.11 -2.82
N ARG A 56 13.56 -9.54 -2.01
CA ARG A 56 13.54 -8.12 -1.70
C ARG A 56 13.56 -7.26 -2.96
N GLY A 57 14.47 -7.55 -3.89
CA GLY A 57 14.55 -6.83 -5.17
C GLY A 57 13.31 -7.02 -6.05
N PHE A 58 12.74 -8.22 -6.09
CA PHE A 58 11.45 -8.46 -6.75
C PHE A 58 10.34 -7.60 -6.14
N LEU A 59 10.20 -7.63 -4.83
CA LEU A 59 9.14 -6.92 -4.11
C LEU A 59 9.29 -5.39 -4.26
N GLU A 60 10.51 -4.87 -4.17
CA GLU A 60 10.81 -3.46 -4.47
C GLU A 60 10.35 -3.09 -5.89
N ARG A 61 10.60 -3.94 -6.91
CA ARG A 61 10.08 -3.69 -8.27
C ARG A 61 8.56 -3.73 -8.33
N VAL A 62 7.90 -4.67 -7.68
CA VAL A 62 6.43 -4.73 -7.67
C VAL A 62 5.83 -3.47 -7.04
N ILE A 63 6.43 -3.00 -5.96
CA ILE A 63 6.02 -1.77 -5.27
C ILE A 63 6.14 -0.55 -6.20
N HIS A 64 7.23 -0.43 -6.97
CA HIS A 64 7.39 0.65 -7.96
C HIS A 64 6.42 0.50 -9.15
N LEU A 65 6.04 -0.73 -9.52
CA LEU A 65 5.04 -0.97 -10.57
C LEU A 65 3.61 -0.67 -10.16
N LYS A 66 3.32 -0.48 -8.86
CA LYS A 66 1.98 -0.12 -8.38
C LYS A 66 1.48 1.18 -9.01
N GLU A 67 2.37 2.11 -9.37
CA GLU A 67 2.01 3.34 -10.09
C GLU A 67 1.48 3.08 -11.52
N VAL A 68 1.71 1.88 -12.07
CA VAL A 68 1.42 1.53 -13.47
C VAL A 68 0.25 0.54 -13.60
N CYS A 69 -0.11 -0.21 -12.56
CA CYS A 69 -1.13 -1.25 -12.62
C CYS A 69 -2.10 -1.19 -11.43
N GLU A 70 -3.38 -0.98 -11.73
CA GLU A 70 -4.43 -0.69 -10.74
C GLU A 70 -4.68 -1.85 -9.76
N HIS A 71 -4.48 -3.11 -10.16
CA HIS A 71 -5.10 -4.25 -9.47
C HIS A 71 -4.19 -5.38 -8.94
N PRO A 72 -2.99 -5.69 -9.47
CA PRO A 72 -2.34 -6.96 -9.13
C PRO A 72 -1.51 -6.95 -7.83
N SER A 73 -1.21 -5.79 -7.22
CA SER A 73 -0.28 -5.70 -6.09
C SER A 73 -0.91 -5.90 -4.69
N PHE A 74 -2.24 -5.93 -4.56
CA PHE A 74 -2.88 -5.96 -3.24
C PHE A 74 -2.71 -7.29 -2.49
N VAL A 75 -2.57 -8.41 -3.21
CA VAL A 75 -2.30 -9.72 -2.60
C VAL A 75 -0.99 -9.73 -1.83
N ILE A 76 0.01 -9.01 -2.35
CA ILE A 76 1.30 -8.84 -1.70
C ILE A 76 1.15 -7.99 -0.43
N PHE A 77 0.36 -6.92 -0.51
CA PHE A 77 0.10 -6.04 0.62
C PHE A 77 -0.73 -6.69 1.74
N GLY A 78 -1.63 -7.64 1.41
CA GLY A 78 -2.38 -8.43 2.39
C GLY A 78 -1.62 -9.64 2.97
N SER A 79 -0.35 -9.84 2.60
CA SER A 79 0.47 -10.97 3.05
C SER A 79 1.47 -10.58 4.16
N LEU A 80 1.14 -9.60 5.01
CA LEU A 80 2.02 -9.14 6.09
C LEU A 80 2.25 -10.18 7.20
N GLU A 81 1.54 -11.30 7.19
CA GLU A 81 1.80 -12.44 8.08
C GLU A 81 3.06 -13.22 7.67
N ASP A 82 3.45 -13.16 6.39
CA ASP A 82 4.64 -13.84 5.90
C ASP A 82 5.90 -12.98 6.16
N GLU A 83 6.94 -13.60 6.73
CA GLU A 83 8.17 -12.92 7.15
C GLU A 83 8.87 -12.22 5.98
N ILE A 84 8.98 -12.89 4.82
CA ILE A 84 9.71 -12.34 3.67
C ILE A 84 9.03 -11.10 3.08
N VAL A 85 7.69 -11.06 3.16
CA VAL A 85 6.88 -9.94 2.67
C VAL A 85 6.91 -8.79 3.67
N SER A 86 6.64 -9.10 4.94
CA SER A 86 6.54 -8.09 6.00
C SER A 86 7.86 -7.33 6.21
N GLU A 87 9.02 -7.97 6.10
CA GLU A 87 10.31 -7.30 6.25
C GLU A 87 10.48 -6.12 5.26
N THR A 88 10.04 -6.33 4.01
CA THR A 88 10.17 -5.32 2.95
C THR A 88 9.04 -4.28 3.04
N VAL A 89 7.79 -4.71 3.22
CA VAL A 89 6.64 -3.80 3.24
C VAL A 89 6.64 -2.93 4.50
N LEU A 90 6.98 -3.47 5.68
CA LEU A 90 7.03 -2.67 6.92
C LEU A 90 8.15 -1.64 6.92
N ARG A 91 9.18 -1.80 6.07
CA ARG A 91 10.20 -0.77 5.87
C ARG A 91 9.61 0.49 5.22
N LEU A 92 8.64 0.35 4.33
CA LEU A 92 7.93 1.48 3.72
C LEU A 92 7.04 2.21 4.72
N ALA A 93 6.59 1.52 5.77
CA ALA A 93 5.87 2.08 6.91
C ALA A 93 6.80 2.41 8.11
N SER A 94 8.11 2.53 7.85
CA SER A 94 9.10 2.95 8.86
C SER A 94 8.99 4.45 9.16
N LEU A 95 9.94 5.05 9.87
CA LEU A 95 9.81 6.44 10.31
C LEU A 95 9.95 7.46 9.15
N GLN A 96 10.53 7.07 8.02
CA GLN A 96 10.81 7.97 6.88
C GLN A 96 9.59 8.76 6.38
N PRO A 97 8.41 8.17 6.16
CA PRO A 97 7.23 8.87 5.65
C PRO A 97 6.78 10.08 6.47
N TRP A 98 7.23 10.24 7.72
CA TRP A 98 6.98 11.46 8.49
C TRP A 98 7.59 12.72 7.85
N HIS A 99 8.53 12.59 6.92
CA HIS A 99 9.01 13.69 6.08
C HIS A 99 7.90 14.36 5.27
N SER A 100 6.79 13.66 5.03
CA SER A 100 5.65 14.22 4.30
C SER A 100 4.58 14.85 5.18
N LEU A 101 4.73 14.80 6.51
CA LEU A 101 3.78 15.44 7.42
C LEU A 101 3.94 16.96 7.36
N SER A 102 2.83 17.67 7.58
CA SER A 102 2.91 19.12 7.79
C SER A 102 3.73 19.43 9.03
N TYR A 103 4.47 20.55 9.00
CA TYR A 103 5.34 20.95 10.09
C TYR A 103 4.64 20.96 11.45
N GLY A 104 3.43 21.51 11.52
CA GLY A 104 2.64 21.56 12.76
C GLY A 104 2.26 20.18 13.29
N HIS A 105 1.82 19.28 12.41
CA HIS A 105 1.42 17.92 12.79
C HIS A 105 2.62 17.08 13.23
N PHE A 106 3.73 17.17 12.49
CA PHE A 106 4.99 16.52 12.85
C PHE A 106 5.49 16.96 14.25
N HIS A 107 5.45 18.25 14.54
CA HIS A 107 5.85 18.78 15.84
C HIS A 107 4.92 18.29 16.97
N MET A 108 3.61 18.25 16.73
CA MET A 108 2.64 17.72 17.70
C MET A 108 2.95 16.26 18.04
N GLU A 109 3.17 15.41 17.03
CA GLU A 109 3.48 13.99 17.21
C GLU A 109 4.79 13.74 17.98
N LEU A 110 5.81 14.58 17.74
CA LEU A 110 7.06 14.53 18.51
C LEU A 110 6.90 14.96 19.97
N CYS A 111 6.07 15.98 20.23
CA CYS A 111 5.77 16.41 21.59
C CYS A 111 5.04 15.32 22.39
N LEU A 112 4.10 14.61 21.75
CA LEU A 112 3.40 13.48 22.35
C LEU A 112 4.32 12.28 22.61
N ASN A 113 5.47 12.19 21.93
CA ASN A 113 6.33 11.01 21.95
C ASN A 113 7.84 11.37 21.95
N PRO A 114 8.40 11.82 23.09
CA PRO A 114 9.78 12.30 23.15
C PRO A 114 10.86 11.28 22.72
N ASP A 115 10.62 9.98 22.92
CA ASP A 115 11.57 8.94 22.50
C ASP A 115 11.73 8.83 20.98
N LEU A 116 10.71 9.24 20.21
CA LEU A 116 10.79 9.29 18.74
C LEU A 116 11.75 10.36 18.27
N ILE A 117 11.92 11.46 19.02
CA ILE A 117 12.86 12.53 18.68
C ILE A 117 14.28 11.97 18.52
N ARG A 118 14.70 11.09 19.43
CA ARG A 118 16.04 10.47 19.36
C ARG A 118 16.16 9.53 18.17
N ARG A 119 15.10 8.79 17.82
CA ARG A 119 15.08 7.90 16.63
C ARG A 119 15.11 8.71 15.34
N TRP A 120 14.27 9.74 15.24
CA TRP A 120 14.21 10.68 14.12
C TRP A 120 15.56 11.32 13.84
N ARG A 121 16.19 11.94 14.85
CA ARG A 121 17.51 12.57 14.70
C ARG A 121 18.60 11.60 14.25
N ARG A 122 18.56 10.35 14.74
CA ARG A 122 19.52 9.31 14.33
C ARG A 122 19.33 8.90 12.87
N MET A 123 18.07 8.76 12.45
CA MET A 123 17.72 8.42 11.07
C MET A 123 18.19 9.52 10.10
N ILE A 124 17.83 10.79 10.33
CA ILE A 124 18.27 11.92 9.50
C ILE A 124 19.80 11.98 9.40
N LYS A 125 20.50 11.82 10.53
CA LYS A 125 21.98 11.86 10.55
C LYS A 125 22.61 10.71 9.76
N ARG A 126 21.95 9.56 9.67
CA ARG A 126 22.43 8.42 8.87
C ARG A 126 22.25 8.73 7.39
N GLU A 127 21.05 9.12 6.99
CA GLU A 127 20.71 9.37 5.60
C GLU A 127 21.48 10.57 5.04
N SER A 128 21.66 11.64 5.82
CA SER A 128 22.46 12.80 5.39
C SER A 128 23.92 12.43 5.10
N LYS A 129 24.49 11.47 5.87
CA LYS A 129 25.84 10.97 5.65
C LYS A 129 25.90 10.07 4.41
N GLU A 130 24.87 9.29 4.14
CA GLU A 130 24.76 8.45 2.94
C GLU A 130 24.66 9.32 1.68
N ALA A 131 23.80 10.35 1.69
CA ALA A 131 23.72 11.33 0.60
C ALA A 131 25.06 12.04 0.35
N THR A 132 25.75 12.46 1.42
CA THR A 132 27.08 13.09 1.32
C THR A 132 28.12 12.14 0.70
N LYS A 133 28.06 10.83 1.00
CA LYS A 133 28.97 9.83 0.40
C LYS A 133 28.68 9.60 -1.09
N GLN A 134 27.42 9.73 -1.49
CA GLN A 134 26.99 9.57 -2.88
C GLN A 134 27.15 10.86 -3.70
N GLY A 135 27.43 12.00 -3.06
CA GLY A 135 27.59 13.30 -3.72
C GLY A 135 26.27 14.00 -4.04
N GLU A 136 25.15 13.46 -3.56
CA GLU A 136 23.80 13.96 -3.81
C GLU A 136 23.35 14.93 -2.70
N PRO A 137 22.55 15.96 -3.01
CA PRO A 137 21.92 16.78 -2.00
C PRO A 137 20.94 15.94 -1.16
N PHE A 138 20.95 16.15 0.15
CA PHE A 138 20.03 15.47 1.05
C PHE A 138 18.62 16.08 0.92
N ASP A 139 17.78 15.49 0.06
CA ASP A 139 16.35 15.77 -0.02
C ASP A 139 15.50 14.52 0.30
N PRO A 140 15.13 14.32 1.56
CA PRO A 140 14.30 13.19 1.99
C PRO A 140 12.92 13.17 1.34
N SER A 141 12.38 14.35 1.01
CA SER A 141 11.01 14.48 0.49
C SER A 141 10.88 13.90 -0.91
N SER A 142 12.00 13.81 -1.63
CA SER A 142 12.07 13.21 -2.97
C SER A 142 12.00 11.69 -2.96
N SER A 143 12.39 11.05 -1.85
CA SER A 143 12.55 9.59 -1.76
C SER A 143 11.23 8.84 -1.95
N PHE A 144 11.32 7.69 -2.61
CA PHE A 144 10.16 6.86 -2.91
C PHE A 144 9.45 6.40 -1.63
N GLU A 145 10.21 5.98 -0.62
CA GLU A 145 9.69 5.50 0.66
C GLU A 145 8.87 6.57 1.38
N VAL A 146 9.24 7.84 1.25
CA VAL A 146 8.48 8.96 1.83
C VAL A 146 7.18 9.22 1.08
N LYS A 147 7.17 9.01 -0.24
CA LYS A 147 6.01 9.29 -1.08
C LYS A 147 5.02 8.15 -1.12
N PHE A 148 5.49 6.90 -1.08
CA PHE A 148 4.68 5.70 -1.33
C PHE A 148 3.39 5.64 -0.50
N LEU A 149 3.49 5.61 0.83
CA LEU A 149 2.31 5.47 1.68
C LEU A 149 1.39 6.69 1.63
N ARG A 150 1.96 7.90 1.48
CA ARG A 150 1.17 9.12 1.32
C ARG A 150 0.37 9.10 0.02
N ASN A 151 1.03 8.82 -1.10
CA ASN A 151 0.41 8.76 -2.42
C ASN A 151 -0.70 7.71 -2.43
N LEU A 152 -0.48 6.54 -1.82
CA LEU A 152 -1.51 5.51 -1.68
C LEU A 152 -2.72 5.98 -0.85
N ILE A 153 -2.50 6.71 0.24
CA ILE A 153 -3.60 7.28 1.05
C ILE A 153 -4.36 8.35 0.26
N GLU A 154 -3.66 9.20 -0.49
CA GLU A 154 -4.25 10.24 -1.34
C GLU A 154 -5.09 9.63 -2.47
N GLU A 155 -4.55 8.64 -3.18
CA GLU A 155 -5.26 7.87 -4.21
C GLU A 155 -6.51 7.20 -3.64
N PHE A 156 -6.38 6.53 -2.48
CA PHE A 156 -7.53 5.92 -1.81
C PHE A 156 -8.63 6.92 -1.50
N LEU A 157 -8.27 8.10 -0.97
CA LEU A 157 -9.25 9.14 -0.66
C LEU A 157 -9.91 9.71 -1.92
N GLU A 158 -9.15 9.87 -3.00
CA GLU A 158 -9.69 10.32 -4.29
C GLU A 158 -10.69 9.30 -4.86
N VAL A 159 -10.35 8.01 -4.85
CA VAL A 159 -11.25 6.93 -5.30
C VAL A 159 -12.49 6.87 -4.40
N LEU A 160 -12.31 6.95 -3.08
CA LEU A 160 -13.41 6.94 -2.12
C LEU A 160 -14.38 8.10 -2.38
N ASP A 161 -13.87 9.32 -2.49
CA ASP A 161 -14.70 10.54 -2.53
C ASP A 161 -15.34 10.78 -3.90
N HIS A 162 -14.69 10.35 -4.99
CA HIS A 162 -15.17 10.65 -6.34
C HIS A 162 -15.79 9.45 -7.06
N LYS A 163 -15.40 8.22 -6.73
CA LYS A 163 -15.87 7.01 -7.43
C LYS A 163 -16.87 6.21 -6.59
N VAL A 164 -16.67 6.14 -5.28
CA VAL A 164 -17.54 5.38 -4.37
C VAL A 164 -18.66 6.25 -3.81
N PHE A 165 -18.33 7.47 -3.37
CA PHE A 165 -19.29 8.43 -2.81
C PHE A 165 -19.36 9.73 -3.64
N PRO A 166 -19.73 9.68 -4.93
CA PRO A 166 -19.81 10.90 -5.74
C PRO A 166 -20.77 11.89 -5.06
N GLN A 167 -20.23 13.01 -4.57
CA GLN A 167 -21.06 14.08 -4.03
C GLN A 167 -21.98 14.56 -5.14
N LYS A 168 -23.30 14.39 -4.95
CA LYS A 168 -24.31 15.02 -5.81
C LYS A 168 -24.16 16.53 -5.65
N HIS A 169 -23.40 17.17 -6.52
CA HIS A 169 -23.48 18.62 -6.69
C HIS A 169 -24.86 18.92 -7.30
N SER A 170 -25.83 19.17 -6.42
CA SER A 170 -27.08 19.83 -6.78
C SER A 170 -26.74 21.27 -7.15
N THR A 171 -26.46 21.52 -8.43
CA THR A 171 -26.54 22.85 -9.02
C THR A 171 -27.74 22.89 -9.95
N ASN A 172 -28.80 23.51 -9.40
CA ASN A 172 -29.88 24.22 -10.06
C ASN A 172 -30.93 23.41 -10.83
N ASP A 173 -32.15 23.57 -10.33
CA ASP A 173 -33.46 23.34 -10.93
C ASP A 173 -33.51 23.52 -12.46
N ASP A 174 -33.76 22.41 -13.15
CA ASP A 174 -34.63 22.24 -14.34
C ASP A 174 -34.08 21.10 -15.21
N ASP A 175 -34.33 19.86 -14.78
CA ASP A 175 -34.58 18.77 -15.72
C ASP A 175 -35.31 17.64 -14.97
N LEU A 176 -36.62 17.80 -14.92
CA LEU A 176 -37.55 16.69 -14.70
C LEU A 176 -37.29 15.63 -15.78
N MET A 177 -37.24 14.36 -15.34
CA MET A 177 -37.17 13.11 -16.12
C MET A 177 -35.77 12.48 -16.28
N ASN A 178 -35.24 11.92 -15.19
CA ASN A 178 -34.63 10.58 -15.23
C ASN A 178 -34.78 9.92 -13.85
N VAL A 179 -35.94 9.29 -13.67
CA VAL A 179 -36.14 8.27 -12.63
C VAL A 179 -35.32 7.06 -13.09
N ASP A 180 -34.42 6.58 -12.22
CA ASP A 180 -33.54 5.40 -12.39
C ASP A 180 -32.08 5.65 -12.84
N GLY A 181 -31.45 6.69 -12.29
CA GLY A 181 -30.00 6.92 -12.42
C GLY A 181 -29.27 6.78 -11.08
N PHE A 182 -29.36 5.63 -10.40
CA PHE A 182 -28.28 5.28 -9.47
C PHE A 182 -27.01 5.21 -10.33
N GLN A 183 -26.14 6.21 -10.21
CA GLN A 183 -24.84 6.19 -10.86
C GLN A 183 -24.16 4.90 -10.40
N LYS A 184 -24.11 3.90 -11.28
CA LYS A 184 -23.65 2.57 -10.95
C LYS A 184 -22.23 2.72 -10.42
N VAL A 185 -22.07 2.54 -9.12
CA VAL A 185 -20.77 2.57 -8.47
C VAL A 185 -19.91 1.52 -9.16
N ASP A 186 -18.68 1.89 -9.50
CA ASP A 186 -17.77 0.94 -10.15
C ASP A 186 -17.37 -0.12 -9.12
N ASP A 187 -17.81 -1.36 -9.36
CA ASP A 187 -17.50 -2.52 -8.51
C ASP A 187 -15.98 -2.69 -8.31
N ALA A 188 -15.17 -2.30 -9.30
CA ALA A 188 -13.71 -2.33 -9.21
C ALA A 188 -13.17 -1.29 -8.21
N CYS A 189 -13.76 -0.09 -8.15
CA CYS A 189 -13.38 0.94 -7.18
C CYS A 189 -13.77 0.55 -5.75
N VAL A 190 -14.91 -0.11 -5.56
CA VAL A 190 -15.31 -0.65 -4.25
C VAL A 190 -14.32 -1.72 -3.79
N LEU A 191 -14.01 -2.68 -4.67
CA LEU A 191 -13.04 -3.74 -4.37
C LEU A 191 -11.66 -3.17 -4.05
N TYR A 192 -11.21 -2.14 -4.77
CA TYR A 192 -9.98 -1.43 -4.45
C TYR A 192 -10.00 -0.88 -3.02
N CYS A 193 -11.09 -0.19 -2.64
CA CYS A 193 -11.22 0.42 -1.32
C CYS A 193 -11.22 -0.64 -0.21
N GLU A 194 -11.90 -1.76 -0.42
CA GLU A 194 -11.89 -2.91 0.50
C GLU A 194 -10.47 -3.45 0.70
N ARG A 195 -9.72 -3.67 -0.40
CA ARG A 195 -8.34 -4.19 -0.35
C ARG A 195 -7.36 -3.20 0.27
N PHE A 196 -7.53 -1.91 0.01
CA PHE A 196 -6.73 -0.89 0.67
C PHE A 196 -7.02 -0.82 2.17
N MET A 197 -8.28 -0.94 2.58
CA MET A 197 -8.68 -0.98 3.98
C MET A 197 -8.13 -2.21 4.70
N GLU A 198 -8.17 -3.38 4.08
CA GLU A 198 -7.54 -4.61 4.58
C GLU A 198 -6.04 -4.39 4.82
N PHE A 199 -5.32 -3.90 3.82
CA PHE A 199 -3.90 -3.54 3.94
C PHE A 199 -3.64 -2.53 5.06
N LEU A 200 -4.48 -1.50 5.18
CA LEU A 200 -4.35 -0.49 6.21
C LEU A 200 -4.57 -1.07 7.61
N ILE A 201 -5.58 -1.93 7.77
CA ILE A 201 -5.85 -2.64 9.03
C ILE A 201 -4.66 -3.51 9.40
N ASP A 202 -4.09 -4.25 8.45
CA ASP A 202 -2.92 -5.09 8.68
C ASP A 202 -1.72 -4.24 9.11
N LEU A 203 -1.42 -3.14 8.42
CA LEU A 203 -0.36 -2.21 8.82
C LEU A 203 -0.56 -1.61 10.22
N LEU A 204 -1.81 -1.34 10.61
CA LEU A 204 -2.18 -0.82 11.92
C LEU A 204 -2.16 -1.89 13.01
N SER A 205 -2.32 -3.17 12.66
CA SER A 205 -2.20 -4.30 13.59
C SER A 205 -0.73 -4.52 14.00
N GLN A 206 0.21 -4.15 13.14
CA GLN A 206 1.64 -4.25 13.40
C GLN A 206 2.09 -3.15 14.39
N LEU A 207 2.42 -3.56 15.62
CA LEU A 207 2.91 -2.66 16.69
C LEU A 207 4.03 -1.69 16.27
N PRO A 208 5.08 -2.10 15.51
CA PRO A 208 6.19 -1.19 15.19
C PRO A 208 5.79 -0.05 14.23
N THR A 209 4.83 -0.29 13.35
CA THR A 209 4.42 0.66 12.28
C THR A 209 3.17 1.44 12.64
N ARG A 210 2.29 0.89 13.50
CA ARG A 210 0.99 1.49 13.87
C ARG A 210 1.06 2.98 14.16
N ARG A 211 1.96 3.42 15.05
CA ARG A 211 2.05 4.83 15.43
C ARG A 211 2.44 5.73 14.26
N ILE A 212 3.34 5.24 13.41
CA ILE A 212 3.86 5.98 12.26
C ILE A 212 2.73 6.17 11.25
N VAL A 213 2.04 5.07 10.92
CA VAL A 213 0.91 5.05 9.98
C VAL A 213 -0.25 5.92 10.51
N VAL A 214 -0.62 5.79 11.79
CA VAL A 214 -1.68 6.63 12.40
C VAL A 214 -1.38 8.12 12.29
N ALA A 215 -0.12 8.54 12.47
CA ALA A 215 0.24 9.94 12.32
C ALA A 215 0.02 10.46 10.89
N MET A 216 0.15 9.61 9.87
CA MET A 216 -0.06 9.98 8.46
C MET A 216 -1.53 10.00 8.05
N LEU A 217 -2.37 9.20 8.70
CA LEU A 217 -3.77 9.06 8.29
C LEU A 217 -4.57 10.34 8.56
N PRO A 218 -5.31 10.84 7.55
CA PRO A 218 -6.33 11.86 7.75
C PRO A 218 -7.44 11.38 8.69
N CYS A 219 -8.17 12.33 9.28
CA CYS A 219 -9.23 12.02 10.25
C CYS A 219 -10.31 11.07 9.67
N LYS A 220 -10.60 11.20 8.37
CA LYS A 220 -11.55 10.34 7.65
C LYS A 220 -11.11 8.86 7.67
N CYS A 221 -9.86 8.57 7.31
CA CYS A 221 -9.33 7.21 7.35
C CYS A 221 -9.26 6.64 8.77
N LYS A 222 -8.96 7.48 9.77
CA LYS A 222 -8.94 7.07 11.19
C LYS A 222 -10.30 6.58 11.67
N ASN A 223 -11.36 7.29 11.30
CA ASN A 223 -12.72 6.91 11.68
C ASN A 223 -13.15 5.61 10.99
N ILE A 224 -12.86 5.46 9.69
CA ILE A 224 -13.18 4.25 8.93
C ILE A 224 -12.39 3.04 9.46
N ALA A 225 -11.09 3.19 9.71
CA ALA A 225 -10.26 2.12 10.27
C ALA A 225 -10.69 1.73 11.70
N ALA A 226 -11.07 2.71 12.53
CA ALA A 226 -11.62 2.44 13.86
C ALA A 226 -12.95 1.68 13.79
N ALA A 227 -13.84 2.05 12.87
CA ALA A 227 -15.10 1.33 12.64
C ALA A 227 -14.85 -0.12 12.19
N ALA A 228 -13.91 -0.34 11.26
CA ALA A 228 -13.57 -1.66 10.74
C ALA A 228 -12.89 -2.58 11.78
N GLN A 229 -12.17 -2.02 12.75
CA GLN A 229 -11.58 -2.81 13.86
C GLN A 229 -12.61 -3.27 14.90
N HIS A 230 -13.77 -2.60 14.98
CA HIS A 230 -14.82 -2.91 15.94
C HIS A 230 -15.94 -3.79 15.38
N GLN A 231 -16.09 -3.90 14.06
CA GLN A 231 -17.17 -4.63 13.40
C GLN A 231 -16.62 -5.48 12.25
N ASN A 232 -17.00 -6.77 12.22
CA ASN A 232 -16.64 -7.71 11.17
C ASN A 232 -16.76 -7.09 9.76
N GLN A 233 -15.79 -7.38 8.89
CA GLN A 233 -15.58 -6.86 7.53
C GLN A 233 -16.83 -6.78 6.62
N ALA A 234 -17.94 -7.44 6.96
CA ALA A 234 -19.19 -7.45 6.21
C ALA A 234 -19.94 -6.09 6.16
N TYR A 235 -19.59 -5.11 7.00
CA TYR A 235 -20.33 -3.85 7.11
C TYR A 235 -19.69 -2.64 6.41
N PHE A 236 -18.58 -2.82 5.69
CA PHE A 236 -18.03 -1.73 4.87
C PHE A 236 -19.06 -1.26 3.84
N ALA A 237 -19.82 -2.18 3.24
CA ALA A 237 -20.93 -1.87 2.33
C ALA A 237 -22.06 -1.06 3.00
N ASP A 238 -22.41 -1.37 4.25
CA ASP A 238 -23.49 -0.68 4.98
C ASP A 238 -23.05 0.73 5.44
N PHE A 239 -21.77 0.91 5.82
CA PHE A 239 -21.21 2.23 6.14
C PHE A 239 -20.99 3.08 4.87
N VAL A 240 -20.81 2.43 3.73
CA VAL A 240 -20.72 3.09 2.41
C VAL A 240 -22.09 3.49 1.84
N GLN A 241 -23.18 2.93 2.38
CA GLN A 241 -24.55 3.24 1.94
C GLN A 241 -25.31 4.21 2.86
N SER A 242 -24.76 4.55 4.05
CA SER A 242 -25.36 5.47 5.03
C SER A 242 -24.78 6.89 4.95
#